data_AF-A0A553PKT5-F1
#
_entry.id   AF-A0A553PKT5-F1
#
_cell.length_a   1.000
_cell.length_b   1.000
_cell.length_c   1.000
_cell.angle_alpha   90.00
_cell.angle_beta   90.00
_cell.angle_gamma   90.00
#
_symmetry.space_group_name_H-M   'P 1'
#
loop_
_entity.id
_entity.type
_entity.pdbx_description
1 polymer ?
#
loop_
_entity_poly.entity_id
_entity_poly.type
_entity_poly.pdbx_seq_one_letter_code
_entity_poly.pdbx_strand_id
1 'polypeptide(L)'
;MTNPEMKEAPLKGDELTKRRKTNALDMDEVDEGWFSLVPLTTDVQFKSTANVTFPDITICPALAQPYKVHVLRKYNLSYSLDFNVRNWQSQLSDDMGVSPNKVFQEATYDLTEGFQFVGFKSKSKSAKFHGKKLNQIAQANVVFKIALGIDAYIHHPGQTLHRDSHTVVRALTNMRAYVDVSHSLTELESVNGEKCETLMNYGFDECVIKGIRTIIGDELNCLVPFVPGNTNETVMCRTDQEFDQATQIFEDHVHGSKQARLCREPCTYLSISIGHVISQVETVPGRTGSGYLKLFFKRNISVSQTRLSYSFMSMVAEIGGYVGFFMGVSVLQLSKWLQSVCDRSEITWEIGWQV
;
A
#
# COMPACT_ATOMS: atom_id res chain seq x y z
N MET A 1 22.83 57.60 -17.40
CA MET A 1 22.98 56.16 -17.62
C MET A 1 21.57 55.59 -17.74
N THR A 2 21.13 55.43 -18.98
CA THR A 2 19.76 55.13 -19.39
C THR A 2 19.56 53.61 -19.49
N ASN A 3 18.42 53.16 -18.97
CA ASN A 3 17.97 51.77 -18.91
C ASN A 3 17.68 51.24 -20.33
N PRO A 4 18.09 50.01 -20.71
CA PRO A 4 17.71 49.46 -22.01
C PRO A 4 16.31 48.82 -21.94
N GLU A 5 15.45 49.27 -22.85
CA GLU A 5 14.12 48.69 -23.12
C GLU A 5 14.25 47.25 -23.63
N MET A 6 13.57 46.32 -22.94
CA MET A 6 13.33 44.96 -23.42
C MET A 6 12.24 44.99 -24.49
N LYS A 7 12.58 44.60 -25.72
CA LYS A 7 11.62 44.35 -26.80
C LYS A 7 11.10 42.91 -26.69
N GLU A 8 9.79 42.78 -26.50
CA GLU A 8 9.09 41.50 -26.60
C GLU A 8 9.04 41.02 -28.06
N ALA A 9 9.38 39.74 -28.26
CA ALA A 9 9.29 39.08 -29.55
C ALA A 9 7.88 38.47 -29.73
N PRO A 10 7.27 38.57 -30.92
CA PRO A 10 5.95 37.99 -31.17
C PRO A 10 6.06 36.46 -31.32
N LEU A 11 5.33 35.74 -30.46
CA LEU A 11 5.10 34.31 -30.61
C LEU A 11 4.26 34.07 -31.87
N LYS A 12 4.86 33.41 -32.87
CA LYS A 12 4.15 32.87 -34.02
C LYS A 12 3.26 31.72 -33.57
N GLY A 13 1.95 31.97 -33.61
CA GLY A 13 0.95 30.90 -33.65
C GLY A 13 0.91 30.33 -35.07
N ASP A 14 1.06 29.01 -35.17
CA ASP A 14 0.43 28.12 -36.15
C ASP A 14 1.18 26.77 -36.10
N GLU A 15 0.56 25.77 -35.46
CA GLU A 15 0.65 24.31 -35.79
C GLU A 15 0.14 23.39 -34.65
N LEU A 16 -0.98 23.74 -34.01
CA LEU A 16 -1.65 22.85 -33.03
C LEU A 16 -3.14 22.67 -33.37
N THR A 17 -3.42 22.33 -34.63
CA THR A 17 -4.79 22.06 -35.08
C THR A 17 -4.87 20.86 -36.01
N LYS A 18 -4.18 19.74 -35.69
CA LYS A 18 -4.39 18.50 -36.46
C LYS A 18 -3.95 17.21 -35.75
N ARG A 19 -4.37 17.00 -34.51
CA ARG A 19 -4.38 15.65 -33.88
C ARG A 19 -5.28 15.54 -32.65
N ARG A 20 -6.46 16.17 -32.68
CA ARG A 20 -7.60 15.72 -31.85
C ARG A 20 -8.35 14.62 -32.62
N LYS A 21 -7.78 13.42 -32.65
CA LYS A 21 -8.63 12.23 -32.78
C LYS A 21 -9.26 12.05 -31.41
N THR A 22 -10.55 12.36 -31.37
CA THR A 22 -11.51 11.98 -30.35
C THR A 22 -11.31 10.52 -29.97
N ASN A 23 -10.62 10.28 -28.86
CA ASN A 23 -10.99 9.17 -27.99
C ASN A 23 -12.27 9.63 -27.30
N ALA A 24 -13.39 9.47 -28.01
CA ALA A 24 -14.67 9.33 -27.36
C ALA A 24 -14.49 8.12 -26.43
N LEU A 25 -14.31 8.41 -25.14
CA LEU A 25 -14.53 7.42 -24.10
C LEU A 25 -16.01 7.08 -24.24
N ASP A 26 -16.28 5.88 -24.76
CA ASP A 26 -17.58 5.23 -24.69
C ASP A 26 -18.05 5.30 -23.23
N MET A 27 -18.96 6.24 -22.98
CA MET A 27 -19.65 6.46 -21.71
C MET A 27 -21.05 5.81 -21.74
N ASP A 28 -21.24 4.82 -22.61
CA ASP A 28 -22.54 4.20 -22.90
C ASP A 28 -22.62 2.72 -22.49
N GLU A 29 -22.03 2.37 -21.35
CA GLU A 29 -22.43 1.16 -20.61
C GLU A 29 -22.93 1.62 -19.24
N VAL A 30 -24.10 2.25 -19.25
CA VAL A 30 -24.94 2.38 -18.05
C VAL A 30 -25.44 0.98 -17.78
N ASP A 31 -24.62 0.20 -17.08
CA ASP A 31 -24.96 -1.10 -16.55
C ASP A 31 -26.22 -0.90 -15.70
N GLU A 32 -27.38 -1.33 -16.20
CA GLU A 32 -28.67 -1.31 -15.48
C GLU A 32 -28.65 -2.37 -14.36
N GLY A 33 -27.64 -2.29 -13.49
CA GLY A 33 -27.47 -3.07 -12.29
C GLY A 33 -28.50 -2.65 -11.23
N TRP A 34 -29.78 -2.93 -11.50
CA TRP A 34 -30.88 -2.95 -10.53
C TRP A 34 -30.73 -4.09 -9.50
N PHE A 35 -29.57 -4.73 -9.43
CA PHE A 35 -29.27 -5.72 -8.41
C PHE A 35 -28.88 -5.02 -7.11
N SER A 36 -29.93 -4.76 -6.33
CA SER A 36 -29.98 -5.04 -4.90
C SER A 36 -28.67 -4.78 -4.15
N LEU A 37 -28.59 -3.63 -3.48
CA LEU A 37 -27.65 -3.43 -2.39
C LEU A 37 -27.94 -4.50 -1.33
N VAL A 38 -27.25 -5.65 -1.44
CA VAL A 38 -27.35 -6.71 -0.43
C VAL A 38 -26.87 -6.08 0.87
N PRO A 39 -27.69 -6.09 1.94
CA PRO A 39 -27.30 -5.43 3.18
C PRO A 39 -26.01 -6.04 3.70
N LEU A 40 -25.02 -5.19 3.97
CA LEU A 40 -23.76 -5.59 4.58
C LEU A 40 -23.85 -5.37 6.08
N THR A 41 -23.46 -6.37 6.85
CA THR A 41 -23.24 -6.23 8.28
C THR A 41 -21.76 -6.21 8.57
N THR A 42 -21.37 -5.47 9.59
CA THR A 42 -20.00 -5.44 10.06
C THR A 42 -19.96 -6.03 11.46
N ASP A 43 -19.26 -7.14 11.62
CA ASP A 43 -18.95 -7.72 12.92
C ASP A 43 -17.61 -7.17 13.42
N VAL A 44 -17.55 -6.75 14.69
CA VAL A 44 -16.35 -6.19 15.29
C VAL A 44 -15.92 -7.08 16.45
N GLN A 45 -14.79 -7.74 16.28
CA GLN A 45 -14.24 -8.66 17.27
C GLN A 45 -12.92 -8.12 17.83
N PHE A 46 -12.69 -8.26 19.13
CA PHE A 46 -11.40 -7.96 19.72
C PHE A 46 -10.52 -9.22 19.73
N LYS A 47 -9.51 -9.26 18.87
CA LYS A 47 -8.56 -10.39 18.78
C LYS A 47 -7.23 -10.00 19.41
N SER A 48 -6.52 -10.99 19.96
CA SER A 48 -5.16 -10.75 20.46
C SER A 48 -4.20 -10.49 19.30
N THR A 49 -3.29 -9.53 19.46
CA THR A 49 -2.27 -9.15 18.47
C THR A 49 -1.34 -10.31 18.08
N ALA A 50 -1.24 -11.35 18.91
CA ALA A 50 -0.47 -12.56 18.57
C ALA A 50 -1.16 -13.46 17.51
N ASN A 51 -2.46 -13.29 17.27
CA ASN A 51 -3.25 -14.15 16.39
C ASN A 51 -3.68 -13.44 15.10
N VAL A 52 -3.15 -12.24 14.85
CA VAL A 52 -3.52 -11.37 13.73
C VAL A 52 -2.25 -10.85 13.07
N THR A 53 -2.37 -10.39 11.83
CA THR A 53 -1.25 -9.83 11.09
C THR A 53 -0.73 -8.58 11.79
N PHE A 54 0.58 -8.55 12.05
CA PHE A 54 1.25 -7.42 12.68
C PHE A 54 1.68 -6.40 11.61
N PRO A 55 1.62 -5.08 11.88
CA PRO A 55 2.13 -4.08 10.94
C PRO A 55 3.62 -4.29 10.66
N ASP A 56 4.04 -4.03 9.42
CA ASP A 56 5.47 -3.97 9.10
C ASP A 56 6.03 -2.61 9.52
N ILE A 57 7.31 -2.61 9.88
CA ILE A 57 8.04 -1.42 10.29
C ILE A 57 9.25 -1.27 9.39
N THR A 58 9.22 -0.26 8.52
CA THR A 58 10.36 0.14 7.70
C THR A 58 11.06 1.31 8.38
N ILE A 59 12.37 1.22 8.56
CA ILE A 59 13.15 2.32 9.13
C ILE A 59 14.05 2.94 8.07
N CYS A 60 13.97 4.25 7.94
CA CYS A 60 14.84 5.04 7.09
C CYS A 60 15.67 6.00 7.96
N PRO A 61 16.90 6.36 7.57
CA PRO A 61 17.57 7.54 8.09
C PRO A 61 16.66 8.77 7.95
N ALA A 62 16.62 9.63 8.96
CA ALA A 62 15.82 10.84 8.90
C ALA A 62 16.27 11.69 7.70
N LEU A 63 15.29 12.20 6.95
CA LEU A 63 15.49 12.90 5.68
C LEU A 63 16.47 14.08 5.74
N ALA A 64 16.84 14.57 6.93
CA ALA A 64 17.85 15.60 7.09
C ALA A 64 19.24 15.18 6.52
N GLN A 65 19.58 13.89 6.52
CA GLN A 65 20.85 13.38 5.99
C GLN A 65 20.72 11.93 5.50
N PRO A 66 20.09 11.69 4.34
CA PRO A 66 19.87 10.32 3.84
C PRO A 66 21.17 9.61 3.43
N TYR A 67 22.24 10.37 3.19
CA TYR A 67 23.54 9.86 2.77
C TYR A 67 24.69 10.45 3.61
N LYS A 68 25.82 9.74 3.62
CA LYS A 68 27.08 10.15 4.22
C LYS A 68 27.70 11.29 3.43
N VAL A 69 27.56 12.51 3.95
CA VAL A 69 28.04 13.75 3.34
C VAL A 69 29.51 13.70 2.91
N HIS A 70 30.36 13.09 3.72
CA HIS A 70 31.79 12.99 3.44
C HIS A 70 32.09 12.05 2.25
N VAL A 71 31.26 11.03 2.04
CA VAL A 71 31.38 10.14 0.88
C VAL A 71 30.90 10.83 -0.38
N LEU A 72 29.81 11.59 -0.31
CA LEU A 72 29.37 12.40 -1.45
C LEU A 72 30.46 13.37 -1.88
N ARG A 73 31.09 14.08 -0.94
CA ARG A 73 32.23 14.98 -1.23
C ARG A 73 33.43 14.25 -1.82
N LYS A 74 33.75 13.03 -1.37
CA LYS A 74 34.83 12.21 -1.92
C LYS A 74 34.65 11.94 -3.41
N TYR A 75 33.40 11.79 -3.86
CA TYR A 75 33.04 11.57 -5.26
C TYR A 75 32.58 12.84 -5.98
N ASN A 76 32.85 14.03 -5.42
CA ASN A 76 32.42 15.31 -5.99
C ASN A 76 30.90 15.41 -6.26
N LEU A 77 30.10 14.73 -5.43
CA LEU A 77 28.63 14.77 -5.47
C LEU A 77 28.10 15.88 -4.56
N SER A 78 27.04 16.57 -5.02
CA SER A 78 26.34 17.60 -4.25
C SER A 78 25.72 17.03 -2.97
N TYR A 79 25.75 17.81 -1.89
CA TYR A 79 25.13 17.51 -0.59
C TYR A 79 23.65 17.93 -0.50
N SER A 80 23.08 18.57 -1.53
CA SER A 80 21.71 19.09 -1.42
C SER A 80 20.74 17.99 -0.97
N LEU A 81 19.97 18.30 0.08
CA LEU A 81 18.89 17.49 0.67
C LEU A 81 17.88 17.04 -0.37
N ASP A 82 17.72 17.84 -1.42
CA ASP A 82 17.27 17.37 -2.71
C ASP A 82 18.39 16.51 -3.30
N PHE A 83 18.32 15.21 -3.03
CA PHE A 83 18.65 14.22 -4.06
C PHE A 83 17.64 14.36 -5.21
N ASN A 84 17.56 15.57 -5.76
CA ASN A 84 17.19 15.75 -7.14
C ASN A 84 18.33 15.11 -7.91
N VAL A 85 18.09 13.88 -8.33
CA VAL A 85 18.89 13.18 -9.34
C VAL A 85 19.01 14.03 -10.63
N ARG A 86 18.32 15.18 -10.72
CA ARG A 86 18.59 16.30 -11.65
C ARG A 86 20.08 16.59 -11.90
N ASN A 87 20.98 16.32 -10.95
CA ASN A 87 22.42 16.49 -11.17
C ASN A 87 23.24 15.19 -11.10
N TRP A 88 22.61 14.01 -11.20
CA TRP A 88 23.36 12.78 -11.46
C TRP A 88 23.78 12.72 -12.95
N GLN A 89 24.41 13.79 -13.43
CA GLN A 89 25.31 13.68 -14.57
C GLN A 89 26.60 13.09 -14.03
N SER A 90 26.72 11.77 -14.09
CA SER A 90 28.02 11.16 -13.91
C SER A 90 28.90 11.54 -15.11
N GLN A 91 29.59 12.68 -15.04
CA GLN A 91 30.97 12.72 -15.55
C GLN A 91 31.83 11.63 -14.87
N LEU A 92 31.33 11.10 -13.74
CA LEU A 92 31.88 10.06 -12.89
C LEU A 92 31.99 8.63 -13.46
N SER A 93 31.21 8.20 -14.47
CA SER A 93 31.24 6.78 -14.87
C SER A 93 32.54 6.39 -15.58
N ASP A 94 33.10 7.31 -16.37
CA ASP A 94 34.24 7.00 -17.23
C ASP A 94 35.56 7.49 -16.61
N ASP A 95 35.55 8.61 -15.88
CA ASP A 95 36.78 9.23 -15.36
C ASP A 95 37.27 8.68 -14.00
N MET A 96 36.39 8.12 -13.16
CA MET A 96 36.80 7.65 -11.82
C MET A 96 37.04 6.14 -11.72
N GLY A 97 36.61 5.34 -12.70
CA GLY A 97 36.73 3.88 -12.64
C GLY A 97 36.00 3.24 -11.46
N VAL A 98 35.00 3.91 -10.87
CA VAL A 98 34.21 3.40 -9.74
C VAL A 98 32.78 3.17 -10.19
N SER A 99 32.25 1.97 -9.93
CA SER A 99 30.88 1.64 -10.30
C SER A 99 29.87 2.45 -9.45
N PRO A 100 28.75 2.90 -10.04
CA PRO A 100 27.66 3.57 -9.31
C PRO A 100 27.19 2.82 -8.06
N ASN A 101 27.12 1.49 -8.13
CA ASN A 101 26.72 0.64 -7.01
C ASN A 101 27.70 0.77 -5.82
N LYS A 102 29.00 0.86 -6.09
CA LYS A 102 30.01 1.06 -5.04
C LYS A 102 29.87 2.44 -4.38
N VAL A 103 29.63 3.48 -5.16
CA VAL A 103 29.38 4.83 -4.63
C VAL A 103 28.12 4.84 -3.75
N PHE A 104 27.04 4.20 -4.21
CA PHE A 104 25.80 4.08 -3.44
C PHE A 104 26.00 3.32 -2.13
N GLN A 105 26.69 2.18 -2.15
CA GLN A 105 26.99 1.40 -0.95
C GLN A 105 27.87 2.18 0.04
N GLU A 106 28.86 2.93 -0.44
CA GLU A 106 29.66 3.78 0.44
C GLU A 106 28.87 4.98 0.98
N ALA A 107 27.99 5.58 0.17
CA ALA A 107 27.24 6.78 0.53
C ALA A 107 26.04 6.51 1.43
N THR A 108 25.53 5.27 1.46
CA THR A 108 24.43 4.87 2.33
C THR A 108 24.92 4.41 3.70
N TYR A 109 24.00 4.40 4.67
CA TYR A 109 24.28 3.92 6.02
C TYR A 109 23.99 2.42 6.12
N ASP A 110 24.89 1.67 6.76
CA ASP A 110 24.58 0.31 7.18
C ASP A 110 23.62 0.34 8.38
N LEU A 111 22.82 -0.70 8.56
CA LEU A 111 21.98 -0.89 9.74
C LEU A 111 22.79 -0.80 11.04
N THR A 112 24.03 -1.30 11.04
CA THR A 112 24.90 -1.22 12.23
C THR A 112 25.37 0.20 12.56
N GLU A 113 25.38 1.09 11.58
CA GLU A 113 25.70 2.52 11.78
C GLU A 113 24.46 3.29 12.25
N GLY A 114 23.28 2.90 11.76
CA GLY A 114 21.99 3.48 12.16
C GLY A 114 21.57 3.13 13.57
N PHE A 115 21.76 1.88 13.95
CA PHE A 115 21.24 1.31 15.18
C PHE A 115 22.35 0.84 16.10
N GLN A 116 22.32 1.33 17.33
CA GLN A 116 23.10 0.73 18.41
C GLN A 116 22.43 -0.57 18.89
N PHE A 117 21.10 -0.62 18.82
CA PHE A 117 20.33 -1.76 19.30
C PHE A 117 18.91 -1.75 18.73
N VAL A 118 18.46 -2.90 18.24
CA VAL A 118 17.04 -3.19 17.96
C VAL A 118 16.64 -4.36 18.85
N GLY A 119 15.58 -4.20 19.62
CA GLY A 119 15.13 -5.27 20.50
C GLY A 119 13.63 -5.28 20.76
N PHE A 120 13.11 -6.48 20.94
CA PHE A 120 11.74 -6.73 21.32
C PHE A 120 11.69 -7.01 22.82
N LYS A 121 11.07 -6.11 23.59
CA LYS A 121 10.83 -6.33 25.01
C LYS A 121 9.44 -6.91 25.20
N SER A 122 9.37 -8.24 25.30
CA SER A 122 8.19 -8.94 25.80
C SER A 122 8.23 -9.03 27.32
N LYS A 123 7.08 -8.90 27.99
CA LYS A 123 6.97 -9.19 29.43
C LYS A 123 7.13 -10.69 29.74
N SER A 124 7.02 -11.56 28.73
CA SER A 124 7.38 -12.97 28.84
C SER A 124 8.90 -13.10 28.76
N LYS A 125 9.50 -13.79 29.74
CA LYS A 125 10.96 -13.92 29.97
C LYS A 125 11.78 -13.85 28.67
N SER A 126 12.73 -12.90 28.66
CA SER A 126 13.73 -12.58 27.63
C SER A 126 14.03 -13.72 26.64
N ALA A 127 13.38 -13.73 25.48
CA ALA A 127 13.77 -14.61 24.39
C ALA A 127 14.98 -14.00 23.66
N LYS A 128 16.13 -14.68 23.70
CA LYS A 128 17.28 -14.35 22.84
C LYS A 128 16.98 -14.76 21.40
N PHE A 129 17.38 -13.92 20.47
CA PHE A 129 17.03 -13.96 19.06
C PHE A 129 17.87 -15.02 18.32
N HIS A 130 17.38 -16.26 18.21
CA HIS A 130 17.92 -17.28 17.31
C HIS A 130 16.77 -17.90 16.50
N GLY A 131 16.48 -17.31 15.33
CA GLY A 131 15.81 -17.98 14.20
C GLY A 131 14.33 -18.39 14.32
N LYS A 132 13.61 -18.09 15.40
CA LYS A 132 12.17 -18.40 15.51
C LYS A 132 11.29 -17.25 15.03
N LYS A 133 10.27 -17.56 14.21
CA LYS A 133 9.25 -16.61 13.70
C LYS A 133 8.64 -15.79 14.84
N LEU A 134 8.57 -14.47 14.66
CA LEU A 134 8.14 -13.45 15.63
C LEU A 134 6.65 -13.50 16.03
N ASN A 135 5.87 -14.44 15.50
CA ASN A 135 4.41 -14.35 15.48
C ASN A 135 3.71 -14.64 16.83
N GLN A 136 4.43 -14.79 17.95
CA GLN A 136 3.85 -15.12 19.27
C GLN A 136 4.15 -14.09 20.37
N ILE A 137 4.43 -12.83 20.03
CA ILE A 137 4.72 -11.80 21.03
C ILE A 137 3.42 -11.10 21.46
N ALA A 138 2.80 -11.61 22.54
CA ALA A 138 1.52 -11.13 23.08
C ALA A 138 1.52 -9.66 23.60
N GLN A 139 2.69 -9.04 23.77
CA GLN A 139 2.87 -7.60 23.98
C GLN A 139 4.23 -7.22 23.39
N ALA A 140 4.23 -6.76 22.13
CA ALA A 140 5.45 -6.30 21.48
C ALA A 140 5.69 -4.85 21.85
N ASN A 141 6.68 -4.60 22.71
CA ASN A 141 7.33 -3.29 22.72
C ASN A 141 8.54 -3.39 21.79
N VAL A 142 8.56 -2.57 20.75
CA VAL A 142 9.71 -2.48 19.86
C VAL A 142 10.57 -1.33 20.34
N VAL A 143 11.84 -1.60 20.63
CA VAL A 143 12.79 -0.62 21.17
C VAL A 143 13.95 -0.47 20.19
N PHE A 144 14.16 0.76 19.76
CA PHE A 144 15.30 1.17 18.94
C PHE A 144 16.19 2.10 19.78
N LYS A 145 17.48 1.78 19.85
CA LYS A 145 18.52 2.74 20.23
C LYS A 145 19.23 3.16 18.95
N ILE A 146 19.18 4.44 18.63
CA ILE A 146 19.59 4.96 17.34
C ILE A 146 20.84 5.84 17.52
N ALA A 147 21.80 5.73 16.60
CA ALA A 147 22.99 6.58 16.58
C ALA A 147 22.82 7.79 15.63
N LEU A 148 21.90 7.68 14.68
CA LEU A 148 21.46 8.76 13.80
C LEU A 148 19.94 8.93 13.90
N GLY A 149 19.44 10.10 13.52
CA GLY A 149 17.99 10.32 13.47
C GLY A 149 17.35 9.38 12.45
N ILE A 150 16.19 8.80 12.77
CA ILE A 150 15.45 7.87 11.90
C ILE A 150 14.01 8.32 11.72
N ASP A 151 13.42 7.92 10.60
CA ASP A 151 12.00 7.91 10.34
C ASP A 151 11.51 6.46 10.31
N ALA A 152 10.62 6.10 11.23
CA ALA A 152 10.03 4.77 11.33
C ALA A 152 8.64 4.77 10.68
N TYR A 153 8.54 4.15 9.51
CA TYR A 153 7.30 3.95 8.76
C TYR A 153 6.61 2.68 9.28
N ILE A 154 5.35 2.81 9.65
CA ILE A 154 4.52 1.69 10.11
C ILE A 154 3.41 1.52 9.07
N HIS A 155 3.36 0.37 8.41
CA HIS A 155 2.51 0.17 7.23
C HIS A 155 1.95 -1.25 7.16
N HIS A 156 1.08 -1.53 6.17
CA HIS A 156 0.64 -2.91 5.92
C HIS A 156 1.81 -3.77 5.44
N PRO A 157 1.86 -5.05 5.83
CA PRO A 157 2.85 -5.97 5.30
C PRO A 157 2.77 -6.11 3.78
N GLY A 158 3.89 -5.82 3.11
CA GLY A 158 4.00 -5.87 1.64
C GLY A 158 3.25 -4.77 0.88
N GLN A 159 2.84 -3.69 1.56
CA GLN A 159 2.19 -2.53 0.92
C GLN A 159 2.83 -1.20 1.36
N THR A 160 4.16 -1.14 1.38
CA THR A 160 4.94 0.07 1.67
C THR A 160 4.58 1.25 0.76
N LEU A 161 4.17 0.97 -0.48
CA LEU A 161 3.83 1.96 -1.49
C LEU A 161 2.34 2.31 -1.51
N HIS A 162 1.50 1.68 -0.69
CA HIS A 162 0.08 2.01 -0.65
C HIS A 162 -0.14 3.42 -0.09
N ARG A 163 -1.00 4.21 -0.73
CA ARG A 163 -1.26 5.60 -0.36
C ARG A 163 -1.64 5.81 1.11
N ASP A 164 -2.40 4.86 1.68
CA ASP A 164 -2.86 4.95 3.07
C ASP A 164 -1.87 4.34 4.09
N SER A 165 -0.71 3.84 3.64
CA SER A 165 0.29 3.19 4.49
C SER A 165 1.35 4.13 5.08
N HIS A 166 1.18 5.46 4.98
CA HIS A 166 2.23 6.43 5.35
C HIS A 166 2.19 6.91 6.80
N THR A 167 2.09 5.98 7.76
CA THR A 167 2.20 6.36 9.18
C THR A 167 3.69 6.46 9.57
N VAL A 168 4.18 7.67 9.87
CA VAL A 168 5.60 7.93 10.15
C VAL A 168 5.83 8.40 11.58
N VAL A 169 6.81 7.80 12.26
CA VAL A 169 7.30 8.21 13.57
C VAL A 169 8.76 8.65 13.45
N ARG A 170 9.01 9.94 13.66
CA ARG A 170 10.36 10.50 13.63
C ARG A 170 11.04 10.41 15.00
N ALA A 171 12.25 9.89 15.03
CA ALA A 171 13.09 9.84 16.21
C ALA A 171 14.47 10.48 15.92
N LEU A 172 14.79 11.55 16.64
CA LEU A 172 16.06 12.27 16.50
C LEU A 172 17.10 11.77 17.51
N THR A 173 18.36 12.08 17.25
CA THR A 173 19.43 11.88 18.25
C THR A 173 19.18 12.76 19.48
N ASN A 174 19.63 12.31 20.65
CA ASN A 174 19.43 12.98 21.94
C ASN A 174 17.94 13.13 22.36
N MET A 175 17.03 12.40 21.72
CA MET A 175 15.62 12.38 22.07
C MET A 175 15.20 10.98 22.51
N ARG A 176 14.35 10.90 23.55
CA ARG A 176 13.61 9.68 23.89
C ARG A 176 12.16 9.85 23.48
N ALA A 177 11.73 9.07 22.50
CA ALA A 177 10.35 9.03 22.02
C ALA A 177 9.66 7.75 22.49
N TYR A 178 8.51 7.91 23.13
CA TYR A 178 7.60 6.85 23.53
C TYR A 178 6.30 7.03 22.76
N VAL A 179 5.94 6.05 21.95
CA VAL A 179 4.83 6.17 21.01
C VAL A 179 3.89 4.99 21.18
N ASP A 180 2.64 5.29 21.55
CA ASP A 180 1.56 4.32 21.53
C ASP A 180 1.09 4.12 20.09
N VAL A 181 1.13 2.89 19.61
CA VAL A 181 0.67 2.51 18.27
C VAL A 181 -0.58 1.65 18.41
N SER A 182 -1.70 2.18 17.94
CA SER A 182 -2.97 1.46 17.86
C SER A 182 -3.19 1.02 16.42
N HIS A 183 -3.65 -0.21 16.22
CA HIS A 183 -4.05 -0.66 14.90
C HIS A 183 -5.34 -1.47 14.96
N SER A 184 -6.08 -1.46 13.87
CA SER A 184 -7.26 -2.28 13.65
C SER A 184 -7.21 -2.90 12.27
N LEU A 185 -7.68 -4.14 12.17
CA LEU A 185 -7.76 -4.86 10.92
C LEU A 185 -9.21 -4.79 10.43
N THR A 186 -9.42 -4.54 9.15
CA THR A 186 -10.72 -4.71 8.53
C THR A 186 -10.60 -5.64 7.34
N GLU A 187 -11.44 -6.67 7.34
CA GLU A 187 -11.56 -7.67 6.29
C GLU A 187 -12.88 -7.44 5.57
N LEU A 188 -12.81 -7.05 4.30
CA LEU A 188 -13.95 -6.90 3.42
C LEU A 188 -14.27 -8.25 2.78
N GLU A 189 -15.53 -8.65 2.79
CA GLU A 189 -16.00 -9.74 1.95
C GLU A 189 -16.16 -9.24 0.52
N SER A 190 -15.66 -9.99 -0.46
CA SER A 190 -15.85 -9.66 -1.88
C SER A 190 -17.33 -9.89 -2.23
N VAL A 191 -18.05 -8.81 -2.52
CA VAL A 191 -19.45 -8.85 -2.93
C VAL A 191 -19.52 -8.71 -4.45
N ASN A 192 -20.35 -9.51 -5.11
CA ASN A 192 -20.63 -9.41 -6.56
C ASN A 192 -19.41 -9.54 -7.48
N GLY A 193 -18.34 -10.21 -7.04
CA GLY A 193 -17.16 -10.39 -7.87
C GLY A 193 -16.31 -9.12 -8.01
N GLU A 194 -16.49 -8.12 -7.15
CA GLU A 194 -15.50 -7.04 -7.02
C GLU A 194 -14.15 -7.64 -6.63
N LYS A 195 -13.17 -7.38 -7.49
CA LYS A 195 -11.87 -8.02 -7.55
C LYS A 195 -10.88 -7.38 -6.58
N CYS A 196 -11.19 -7.36 -5.28
CA CYS A 196 -10.13 -7.16 -4.29
C CYS A 196 -9.33 -8.44 -4.13
N GLU A 197 -8.05 -8.33 -3.77
CA GLU A 197 -7.20 -9.50 -3.55
C GLU A 197 -7.34 -10.01 -2.11
N THR A 198 -7.61 -11.29 -1.93
CA THR A 198 -7.90 -11.86 -0.60
C THR A 198 -6.66 -11.90 0.31
N LEU A 199 -5.48 -11.95 -0.29
CA LEU A 199 -4.21 -11.98 0.42
C LEU A 199 -3.70 -10.55 0.67
N MET A 200 -3.49 -10.20 1.95
CA MET A 200 -2.96 -8.89 2.34
C MET A 200 -1.56 -8.60 1.77
N ASN A 201 -0.71 -9.63 1.68
CA ASN A 201 0.66 -9.53 1.15
C ASN A 201 0.78 -10.38 -0.14
N TYR A 202 0.00 -10.04 -1.15
CA TYR A 202 0.03 -10.75 -2.44
C TYR A 202 1.16 -10.28 -3.38
N GLY A 203 2.02 -9.37 -2.92
CA GLY A 203 3.01 -8.67 -3.77
C GLY A 203 2.48 -7.36 -4.34
N PHE A 204 1.70 -6.60 -3.56
CA PHE A 204 1.16 -5.30 -3.96
C PHE A 204 2.27 -4.33 -4.39
N ASP A 205 3.31 -4.15 -3.57
CA ASP A 205 4.42 -3.26 -3.88
C ASP A 205 5.15 -3.65 -5.18
N GLU A 206 5.36 -4.96 -5.40
CA GLU A 206 5.98 -5.47 -6.63
C GLU A 206 5.09 -5.19 -7.85
N CYS A 207 3.78 -5.39 -7.72
CA CYS A 207 2.81 -5.03 -8.74
C CYS A 207 2.88 -3.54 -9.10
N VAL A 208 2.88 -2.65 -8.09
CA VAL A 208 2.91 -1.19 -8.29
C VAL A 208 4.20 -0.79 -8.99
N ILE A 209 5.35 -1.26 -8.47
CA ILE A 209 6.66 -1.01 -9.07
C ILE A 209 6.72 -1.50 -10.51
N LYS A 210 6.22 -2.71 -10.78
CA LYS A 210 6.20 -3.27 -12.14
C LYS A 210 5.35 -2.42 -13.08
N GLY A 211 4.16 -2.00 -12.63
CA GLY A 211 3.27 -1.12 -13.41
C GLY A 211 3.92 0.22 -13.72
N ILE A 212 4.53 0.88 -12.72
CA ILE A 212 5.24 2.14 -12.90
C ILE A 212 6.45 1.96 -13.83
N ARG A 213 7.22 0.88 -13.67
CA ARG A 213 8.36 0.58 -14.53
C ARG A 213 7.93 0.45 -16.00
N THR A 214 6.82 -0.23 -16.27
CA THR A 214 6.26 -0.35 -17.62
C THR A 214 5.86 1.02 -18.18
N ILE A 215 5.16 1.85 -17.41
CA ILE A 215 4.74 3.19 -17.88
C ILE A 215 5.93 4.09 -18.17
N ILE A 216 6.90 4.19 -17.24
CA ILE A 216 8.10 5.02 -17.44
C ILE A 216 8.92 4.48 -18.63
N GLY A 217 9.07 3.15 -18.74
CA GLY A 217 9.76 2.51 -19.84
C GLY A 217 9.10 2.79 -21.19
N ASP A 218 7.77 2.72 -21.27
CA ASP A 218 7.02 2.95 -22.51
C ASP A 218 7.00 4.45 -22.91
N GLU A 219 6.89 5.37 -21.94
CA GLU A 219 6.79 6.81 -22.21
C GLU A 219 8.15 7.48 -22.43
N LEU A 220 9.18 7.08 -21.68
CA LEU A 220 10.47 7.78 -21.64
C LEU A 220 11.65 6.93 -22.11
N ASN A 221 11.45 5.62 -22.35
CA ASN A 221 12.52 4.67 -22.67
C ASN A 221 13.70 4.70 -21.68
N CYS A 222 13.43 5.07 -20.43
CA CYS A 222 14.44 5.16 -19.37
C CYS A 222 13.90 4.73 -18.00
N LEU A 223 14.78 4.59 -17.01
CA LEU A 223 14.41 4.33 -15.60
C LEU A 223 15.10 5.29 -14.64
N VAL A 224 14.46 5.51 -13.49
CA VAL A 224 15.00 6.29 -12.37
C VAL A 224 15.64 5.37 -11.32
N PRO A 225 16.69 5.82 -10.60
CA PRO A 225 17.48 4.95 -9.72
C PRO A 225 16.70 4.30 -8.56
N PHE A 226 15.60 4.91 -8.12
CA PHE A 226 14.78 4.40 -7.02
C PHE A 226 13.67 3.46 -7.46
N VAL A 227 13.43 3.29 -8.77
CA VAL A 227 12.55 2.26 -9.30
C VAL A 227 13.42 1.04 -9.60
N PRO A 228 13.32 -0.06 -8.84
CA PRO A 228 14.14 -1.23 -9.10
C PRO A 228 13.79 -1.78 -10.49
N GLY A 229 14.79 -2.27 -11.23
CA GLY A 229 14.63 -2.78 -12.58
C GLY A 229 15.88 -3.52 -13.06
N ASN A 230 15.73 -4.29 -14.15
CA ASN A 230 16.87 -4.95 -14.78
C ASN A 230 17.66 -3.91 -15.59
N THR A 231 18.86 -3.56 -15.12
CA THR A 231 19.74 -2.58 -15.79
C THR A 231 20.18 -3.02 -17.19
N ASN A 232 20.03 -4.30 -17.52
CA ASN A 232 20.37 -4.83 -18.84
C ASN A 232 19.29 -4.54 -19.89
N GLU A 233 18.06 -4.24 -19.45
CA GLU A 233 16.90 -4.05 -20.33
C GLU A 233 16.55 -2.58 -20.54
N THR A 234 16.91 -1.70 -19.60
CA THR A 234 16.50 -0.30 -19.66
C THR A 234 17.62 0.64 -19.23
N VAL A 235 17.81 1.72 -20.00
CA VAL A 235 18.84 2.73 -19.74
C VAL A 235 18.37 3.67 -18.62
N MET A 236 19.27 4.14 -17.76
CA MET A 236 18.93 5.16 -16.77
C MET A 236 18.60 6.50 -17.47
N CYS A 237 17.62 7.25 -16.97
CA CYS A 237 17.27 8.58 -17.51
C CYS A 237 18.51 9.50 -17.46
N ARG A 238 18.81 10.17 -18.58
CA ARG A 238 20.08 10.91 -18.74
C ARG A 238 19.91 12.40 -18.59
N THR A 239 18.73 12.90 -18.93
CA THR A 239 18.42 14.33 -18.86
C THR A 239 17.57 14.65 -17.65
N ASP A 240 17.71 15.86 -17.13
CA ASP A 240 16.96 16.37 -15.99
C ASP A 240 15.45 16.35 -16.29
N GLN A 241 15.09 16.67 -17.54
CA GLN A 241 13.71 16.65 -17.99
C GLN A 241 13.11 15.22 -17.95
N GLU A 242 13.83 14.21 -18.46
CA GLU A 242 13.39 12.81 -18.37
C GLU A 242 13.26 12.36 -16.92
N PHE A 243 14.22 12.74 -16.07
CA PHE A 243 14.19 12.39 -14.66
C PHE A 243 13.02 13.03 -13.91
N ASP A 244 12.77 14.33 -14.13
CA ASP A 244 11.65 15.04 -13.51
C ASP A 244 10.31 14.48 -13.99
N GLN A 245 10.19 14.16 -15.29
CA GLN A 245 8.99 13.52 -15.85
C GLN A 245 8.77 12.12 -15.27
N ALA A 246 9.82 11.29 -15.19
CA ALA A 246 9.74 9.96 -14.62
C ALA A 246 9.39 9.99 -13.12
N THR A 247 9.94 10.95 -12.38
CA THR A 247 9.63 11.17 -10.96
C THR A 247 8.19 11.61 -10.78
N GLN A 248 7.71 12.52 -11.62
CA GLN A 248 6.31 12.94 -11.61
C GLN A 248 5.38 11.75 -11.91
N ILE A 249 5.70 10.92 -12.90
CA ILE A 249 4.94 9.68 -13.18
C ILE A 249 4.94 8.79 -11.94
N PHE A 250 6.08 8.58 -11.29
CA PHE A 250 6.17 7.78 -10.07
C PHE A 250 5.27 8.35 -8.95
N GLU A 251 5.41 9.63 -8.61
CA GLU A 251 4.63 10.27 -7.55
C GLU A 251 3.12 10.23 -7.83
N ASP A 252 2.72 10.51 -9.07
CA ASP A 252 1.32 10.46 -9.53
C ASP A 252 0.69 9.06 -9.34
N HIS A 253 1.48 8.00 -9.52
CA HIS A 253 0.99 6.63 -9.46
C HIS A 253 1.14 5.98 -8.08
N VAL A 254 2.10 6.40 -7.27
CA VAL A 254 2.27 5.92 -5.89
C VAL A 254 1.35 6.67 -4.93
N HIS A 255 1.30 8.00 -5.03
CA HIS A 255 0.55 8.84 -4.09
C HIS A 255 -0.78 9.36 -4.64
N GLY A 256 -0.98 9.29 -5.95
CA GLY A 256 -2.22 9.75 -6.60
C GLY A 256 -3.32 8.68 -6.71
N SER A 257 -4.44 9.07 -7.30
CA SER A 257 -5.60 8.18 -7.54
C SER A 257 -5.37 7.14 -8.64
N LYS A 258 -4.22 7.20 -9.33
CA LYS A 258 -3.89 6.31 -10.44
C LYS A 258 -3.39 4.93 -9.95
N GLN A 259 -3.05 4.77 -8.67
CA GLN A 259 -2.55 3.50 -8.12
C GLN A 259 -3.52 2.33 -8.34
N ALA A 260 -4.82 2.56 -8.12
CA ALA A 260 -5.87 1.56 -8.29
C ALA A 260 -5.99 1.02 -9.74
N ARG A 261 -5.40 1.71 -10.73
CA ARG A 261 -5.34 1.23 -12.12
C ARG A 261 -4.19 0.27 -12.37
N LEU A 262 -3.14 0.33 -11.55
CA LEU A 262 -1.97 -0.55 -11.68
C LEU A 262 -2.23 -1.89 -11.02
N CYS A 263 -2.80 -1.86 -9.82
CA CYS A 263 -2.92 -2.99 -8.94
C CYS A 263 -4.28 -3.01 -8.27
N ARG A 264 -4.81 -4.23 -8.06
CA ARG A 264 -6.04 -4.43 -7.31
C ARG A 264 -5.79 -4.16 -5.83
N GLU A 265 -6.73 -3.50 -5.17
CA GLU A 265 -6.62 -3.30 -3.73
C GLU A 265 -6.85 -4.63 -2.98
N PRO A 266 -6.16 -4.87 -1.87
CA PRO A 266 -6.41 -6.04 -1.04
C PRO A 266 -7.74 -5.90 -0.31
N CYS A 267 -8.47 -7.00 -0.12
CA CYS A 267 -9.71 -7.02 0.65
C CYS A 267 -9.48 -6.78 2.15
N THR A 268 -8.22 -6.79 2.59
CA THR A 268 -7.86 -6.60 4.00
C THR A 268 -7.00 -5.37 4.18
N TYR A 269 -7.45 -4.44 5.02
CA TYR A 269 -6.72 -3.22 5.36
C TYR A 269 -6.46 -3.12 6.86
N LEU A 270 -5.28 -2.60 7.22
CA LEU A 270 -4.82 -2.33 8.59
C LEU A 270 -4.85 -0.82 8.88
N SER A 271 -5.89 -0.31 9.53
CA SER A 271 -5.86 1.08 9.97
C SER A 271 -4.85 1.23 11.13
N ILE A 272 -3.83 2.05 10.94
CA ILE A 272 -2.81 2.35 11.95
C ILE A 272 -3.02 3.78 12.43
N SER A 273 -3.03 3.96 13.74
CA SER A 273 -3.13 5.27 14.41
C SER A 273 -2.00 5.43 15.41
N ILE A 274 -1.27 6.53 15.27
CA ILE A 274 -0.29 6.97 16.26
C ILE A 274 -1.04 7.68 17.37
N GLY A 275 -0.90 7.18 18.60
CA GLY A 275 -1.39 7.82 19.80
C GLY A 275 -0.51 9.00 20.22
N HIS A 276 -0.60 9.40 21.47
CA HIS A 276 0.20 10.51 21.98
C HIS A 276 1.70 10.16 21.95
N VAL A 277 2.50 11.01 21.30
CA VAL A 277 3.97 10.90 21.29
C VAL A 277 4.51 11.63 22.51
N ILE A 278 4.99 10.87 23.49
CA ILE A 278 5.70 11.45 24.64
C ILE A 278 7.17 11.54 24.25
N SER A 279 7.61 12.75 23.89
CA SER A 279 9.01 13.05 23.65
C SER A 279 9.63 13.70 24.88
N GLN A 280 10.76 13.16 25.31
CA GLN A 280 11.62 13.78 26.33
C GLN A 280 12.93 14.13 25.66
N VAL A 281 13.21 15.43 25.57
CA VAL A 281 14.52 15.92 25.17
C VAL A 281 15.42 15.79 26.39
N GLU A 282 16.23 14.74 26.42
CA GLU A 282 17.25 14.62 27.45
C GLU A 282 18.50 15.38 26.98
N THR A 283 18.65 16.62 27.46
CA THR A 283 19.95 17.29 27.43
C THR A 283 20.84 16.66 28.49
N VAL A 284 21.35 15.45 28.24
CA VAL A 284 22.40 14.89 29.11
C VAL A 284 23.72 15.57 28.75
N PRO A 285 24.27 16.46 29.62
CA PRO A 285 25.57 17.04 29.36
C PRO A 285 26.63 15.91 29.29
N GLY A 286 27.34 15.84 28.17
CA GLY A 286 28.42 14.86 27.95
C GLY A 286 28.02 13.53 27.30
N ARG A 287 26.73 13.30 26.99
CA ARG A 287 26.32 12.17 26.12
C ARG A 287 25.81 12.69 24.79
N THR A 288 26.74 12.86 23.86
CA THR A 288 26.41 13.20 22.48
C THR A 288 26.05 11.93 21.71
N GLY A 289 24.83 11.86 21.19
CA GLY A 289 24.58 11.19 19.90
C GLY A 289 23.65 9.98 19.88
N SER A 290 23.12 9.48 21.01
CA SER A 290 22.15 8.39 20.96
C SER A 290 20.71 8.88 21.11
N GLY A 291 19.82 8.48 20.22
CA GLY A 291 18.37 8.60 20.39
C GLY A 291 17.76 7.28 20.90
N TYR A 292 16.51 7.35 21.33
CA TYR A 292 15.74 6.21 21.81
C TYR A 292 14.31 6.28 21.29
N LEU A 293 13.84 5.26 20.59
CA LEU A 293 12.46 5.14 20.15
C LEU A 293 11.85 3.86 20.73
N LYS A 294 10.72 3.99 21.41
CA LYS A 294 9.95 2.86 21.91
C LYS A 294 8.52 2.93 21.41
N LEU A 295 8.15 1.93 20.61
CA LEU A 295 6.80 1.74 20.11
C LEU A 295 6.05 0.76 21.01
N PHE A 296 4.88 1.15 21.49
CA PHE A 296 4.00 0.35 22.33
C PHE A 296 2.78 -0.10 21.53
N PHE A 297 2.66 -1.40 21.27
CA PHE A 297 1.49 -1.95 20.60
C PHE A 297 0.46 -2.44 21.62
N LYS A 298 -0.82 -2.17 21.38
CA LYS A 298 -1.92 -2.72 22.19
C LYS A 298 -1.92 -4.26 22.10
N ARG A 299 -2.35 -4.93 23.18
CA ARG A 299 -2.43 -6.40 23.26
C ARG A 299 -3.57 -7.01 22.45
N ASN A 300 -4.66 -6.26 22.35
CA ASN A 300 -5.86 -6.64 21.63
C ASN A 300 -6.11 -5.57 20.57
N ILE A 301 -6.53 -6.01 19.39
CA ILE A 301 -6.87 -5.14 18.29
C ILE A 301 -8.32 -5.37 17.88
N SER A 302 -8.94 -4.34 17.34
CA SER A 302 -10.25 -4.46 16.72
C SER A 302 -10.09 -5.10 15.35
N VAL A 303 -10.79 -6.20 15.11
CA VAL A 303 -10.90 -6.85 13.80
C VAL A 303 -12.33 -6.71 13.34
N SER A 304 -12.53 -5.88 12.33
CA SER A 304 -13.80 -5.67 11.67
C SER A 304 -13.90 -6.63 10.49
N GLN A 305 -14.95 -7.44 10.44
CA GLN A 305 -15.22 -8.32 9.31
C GLN A 305 -16.56 -7.90 8.71
N THR A 306 -16.53 -7.43 7.47
CA THR A 306 -17.76 -7.20 6.72
C THR A 306 -18.24 -8.55 6.22
N ARG A 307 -19.50 -8.88 6.50
CA ARG A 307 -20.16 -10.09 6.01
C ARG A 307 -21.48 -9.73 5.35
N LEU A 308 -21.87 -10.50 4.35
CA LEU A 308 -23.23 -10.51 3.83
C LEU A 308 -24.18 -10.80 4.98
N SER A 309 -24.96 -9.79 5.38
CA SER A 309 -25.93 -9.94 6.48
C SER A 309 -27.00 -10.98 6.16
N TYR A 310 -27.20 -11.20 4.87
CA TYR A 310 -28.25 -12.03 4.32
C TYR A 310 -27.71 -12.90 3.20
N SER A 311 -27.57 -14.20 3.49
CA SER A 311 -27.22 -15.18 2.47
C SER A 311 -28.47 -15.52 1.64
N PHE A 312 -28.27 -16.00 0.40
CA PHE A 312 -29.38 -16.55 -0.39
C PHE A 312 -30.13 -17.67 0.35
N MET A 313 -29.42 -18.46 1.17
CA MET A 313 -30.05 -19.49 2.01
C MET A 313 -30.95 -18.89 3.09
N SER A 314 -30.53 -17.78 3.71
CA SER A 314 -31.36 -17.01 4.64
C SER A 314 -32.63 -16.51 3.93
N MET A 315 -32.49 -16.04 2.68
CA MET A 315 -33.63 -15.63 1.84
C MET A 315 -34.63 -16.75 1.63
N VAL A 316 -34.16 -17.90 1.16
CA VAL A 316 -35.01 -19.06 0.90
C VAL A 316 -35.67 -19.56 2.18
N ALA A 317 -34.95 -19.53 3.31
CA ALA A 317 -35.48 -19.92 4.60
C ALA A 317 -36.60 -18.97 5.08
N GLU A 318 -36.43 -17.66 4.92
CA GLU A 318 -37.47 -16.68 5.31
C GLU A 318 -38.68 -16.72 4.38
N ILE A 319 -38.48 -16.76 3.05
CA ILE A 319 -39.59 -16.93 2.09
C ILE A 319 -40.32 -18.25 2.37
N GLY A 320 -39.59 -19.34 2.58
CA GLY A 320 -40.16 -20.64 2.94
C GLY A 320 -40.91 -20.60 4.26
N GLY A 321 -40.39 -19.86 5.26
CA GLY A 321 -41.05 -19.61 6.53
C GLY A 321 -42.36 -18.85 6.38
N TYR A 322 -42.38 -17.76 5.60
CA TYR A 322 -43.58 -16.97 5.32
C TYR A 322 -44.61 -17.75 4.52
N VAL A 323 -44.21 -18.45 3.45
CA VAL A 323 -45.12 -19.27 2.64
C VAL A 323 -45.72 -20.40 3.48
N GLY A 324 -44.89 -21.11 4.26
CA GLY A 324 -45.34 -22.18 5.15
C GLY A 324 -46.28 -21.68 6.24
N PHE A 325 -46.01 -20.51 6.81
CA PHE A 325 -46.85 -19.91 7.85
C PHE A 325 -48.19 -19.41 7.32
N PHE A 326 -48.21 -18.66 6.21
CA PHE A 326 -49.44 -18.04 5.70
C PHE A 326 -50.32 -19.00 4.90
N MET A 327 -49.73 -19.89 4.10
CA MET A 327 -50.53 -20.83 3.32
C MET A 327 -50.88 -22.10 4.10
N GLY A 328 -50.15 -22.39 5.19
CA GLY A 328 -50.25 -23.68 5.88
C GLY A 328 -49.87 -24.87 4.98
N VAL A 329 -49.35 -24.60 3.78
CA VAL A 329 -48.94 -25.59 2.79
C VAL A 329 -47.52 -26.01 3.14
N SER A 330 -47.40 -27.21 3.69
CA SER A 330 -46.10 -27.86 3.83
C SER A 330 -45.54 -28.22 2.44
N VAL A 331 -44.22 -28.24 2.27
CA VAL A 331 -43.56 -28.77 1.06
C VAL A 331 -44.11 -30.16 0.68
N LEU A 332 -44.51 -30.96 1.69
CA LEU A 332 -45.13 -32.27 1.50
C LEU A 332 -46.55 -32.23 0.93
N GLN A 333 -47.28 -31.12 1.09
CA GLN A 333 -48.57 -30.91 0.45
C GLN A 333 -48.41 -30.36 -0.97
N LEU A 334 -47.41 -29.50 -1.19
CA LEU A 334 -47.09 -29.02 -2.52
C LEU A 334 -46.67 -30.18 -3.45
N SER A 335 -45.89 -31.14 -2.95
CA SER A 335 -45.51 -32.33 -3.74
C SER A 335 -46.72 -33.19 -4.12
N LYS A 336 -47.69 -33.36 -3.22
CA LYS A 336 -48.94 -34.09 -3.52
C LYS A 336 -49.81 -33.36 -4.54
N TRP A 337 -49.89 -32.04 -4.45
CA TRP A 337 -50.62 -31.23 -5.41
C TRP A 337 -49.96 -31.30 -6.80
N LEU A 338 -48.63 -31.18 -6.87
CA LEU A 338 -47.87 -31.32 -8.11
C LEU A 338 -48.05 -32.72 -8.75
N GLN A 339 -48.01 -33.78 -7.95
CA GLN A 339 -48.32 -35.14 -8.43
C GLN A 339 -49.73 -35.21 -9.02
N SER A 340 -50.74 -34.70 -8.32
CA SER A 340 -52.12 -34.69 -8.84
C SER A 340 -52.27 -33.89 -10.14
N VAL A 341 -51.47 -32.84 -10.36
CA VAL A 341 -51.46 -32.08 -11.60
C VAL A 341 -50.75 -32.87 -12.71
N CYS A 342 -49.61 -33.50 -12.41
CA CYS A 342 -48.91 -34.38 -13.34
C CYS A 342 -49.79 -35.54 -13.80
N ASP A 343 -50.44 -36.25 -12.87
CA ASP A 343 -51.34 -37.37 -13.17
C ASP A 343 -52.53 -36.92 -14.05
N ARG A 344 -53.01 -35.69 -13.88
CA ARG A 344 -54.05 -35.12 -14.76
C ARG A 344 -53.52 -34.73 -16.14
N SER A 345 -52.27 -34.29 -16.24
CA SER A 345 -51.68 -33.88 -17.51
C SER A 345 -51.36 -35.07 -18.42
N GLU A 346 -51.09 -36.25 -17.86
CA GLU A 346 -50.87 -37.48 -18.62
C GLU A 346 -52.16 -37.93 -19.35
N ILE A 347 -53.33 -37.66 -18.75
CA ILE A 347 -54.64 -37.91 -19.36
C ILE A 347 -54.88 -37.02 -20.60
N THR A 348 -54.25 -35.86 -20.70
CA THR A 348 -54.38 -34.96 -21.87
C THR A 348 -53.46 -35.31 -23.04
N TRP A 349 -52.36 -36.03 -22.83
CA TRP A 349 -51.46 -36.43 -23.94
C TRP A 349 -51.95 -37.66 -24.71
N GLU A 350 -52.76 -38.53 -24.10
CA GLU A 350 -53.37 -39.67 -24.82
C GLU A 350 -54.51 -39.26 -25.76
N ILE A 351 -55.13 -38.08 -25.55
CA ILE A 351 -56.20 -37.58 -26.44
C ILE A 351 -55.62 -36.97 -27.74
N GLY A 352 -54.30 -36.73 -27.80
CA GLY A 352 -53.61 -36.11 -28.95
C GLY A 352 -53.00 -37.06 -29.98
N TRP A 353 -52.98 -38.38 -29.75
CA TRP A 353 -52.36 -39.38 -30.63
C TRP A 353 -53.36 -40.36 -31.27
N GLN A 354 -54.65 -40.01 -31.31
CA GLN A 354 -55.69 -40.72 -32.08
C GLN A 354 -56.24 -39.90 -33.26
N VAL A 355 -55.41 -39.08 -33.91
CA VAL A 355 -55.73 -38.47 -35.22
C VAL A 355 -54.76 -38.97 -36.27
#